data_AF-A0A5C5ZBV9-F1
#
_entry.id   AF-A0A5C5ZBV9-F1
#
_cell.length_a   1.000
_cell.length_b   1.000
_cell.length_c   1.000
_cell.angle_alpha   90.00
_cell.angle_beta   90.00
_cell.angle_gamma   90.00
#
_symmetry.space_group_name_H-M   'P 1'
#
loop_
_entity.id
_entity.type
_entity.pdbx_description
1 polymer ?
#
loop_
_entity_poly.entity_id
_entity_poly.type
_entity_poly.pdbx_seq_one_letter_code
_entity_poly.pdbx_strand_id
1 'polypeptide(L)'
;MSPETFSVRGFKGRQASERAWKVNATEIKQNGYNLDIKNPHNTGTGPGDPDALLAELDSIRTASRQTLDQLKSEFAAALAKQK
;
A
#
# COMPACT_ATOMS: atom_id res chain seq x y z
N MET A 1 -37.06 -28.60 17.38
CA MET A 1 -35.77 -27.98 17.02
C MET A 1 -35.42 -28.46 15.61
N SER A 2 -35.75 -27.68 14.59
CA SER A 2 -35.44 -28.05 13.20
C SER A 2 -33.97 -27.71 12.90
N PRO A 3 -33.21 -28.56 12.19
CA PRO A 3 -31.84 -28.25 11.86
C PRO A 3 -31.84 -27.14 10.82
N GLU A 4 -31.35 -25.95 11.19
CA GLU A 4 -31.11 -24.88 10.25
C GLU A 4 -30.06 -25.35 9.23
N THR A 5 -30.50 -25.58 8.00
CA THR A 5 -29.63 -25.80 6.87
C THR A 5 -28.83 -24.52 6.65
N PHE A 6 -27.54 -24.50 7.01
CA PHE A 6 -26.61 -23.50 6.49
C PHE A 6 -26.56 -23.70 4.96
N SER A 7 -27.33 -22.89 4.24
CA SER A 7 -27.26 -22.84 2.78
C SER A 7 -25.89 -22.28 2.42
N VAL A 8 -24.95 -23.16 2.09
CA VAL A 8 -23.64 -22.77 1.58
C VAL A 8 -23.86 -22.13 0.23
N ARG A 9 -23.99 -20.79 0.20
CA ARG A 9 -23.93 -20.01 -1.03
C ARG A 9 -22.54 -20.22 -1.64
N GLY A 10 -22.44 -21.18 -2.57
CA GLY A 10 -21.22 -21.44 -3.33
C GLY A 10 -20.82 -20.24 -4.19
N PHE A 11 -19.86 -20.44 -5.10
CA PHE A 11 -19.32 -19.37 -5.96
C PHE A 11 -20.38 -18.58 -6.75
N LYS A 12 -21.57 -19.16 -7.02
CA LYS A 12 -22.70 -18.50 -7.70
C LYS A 12 -23.26 -17.28 -6.96
N GLY A 13 -23.11 -17.21 -5.64
CA GLY A 13 -23.63 -16.10 -4.83
C GLY A 13 -22.60 -15.00 -4.52
N ARG A 14 -21.37 -15.13 -5.01
CA ARG A 14 -20.32 -14.14 -4.77
C ARG A 14 -20.56 -12.90 -5.62
N GLN A 15 -20.41 -11.73 -5.00
CA GLN A 15 -20.44 -10.45 -5.69
C GLN A 15 -19.01 -9.97 -5.95
N ALA A 16 -18.82 -9.22 -7.04
CA ALA A 16 -17.54 -8.59 -7.33
C ALA A 16 -17.24 -7.50 -6.30
N SER A 17 -15.95 -7.28 -6.04
CA SER A 17 -15.41 -6.24 -5.17
C SER A 17 -14.10 -5.71 -5.76
N GLU A 18 -13.56 -4.65 -5.16
CA GLU A 18 -12.25 -4.09 -5.53
C GLU A 18 -11.11 -5.11 -5.55
N ARG A 19 -11.24 -6.23 -4.81
CA ARG A 19 -10.20 -7.26 -4.68
C ARG A 19 -10.59 -8.60 -5.29
N ALA A 20 -11.81 -8.76 -5.78
CA ALA A 20 -12.29 -9.99 -6.39
C ALA A 20 -13.27 -9.68 -7.52
N TRP A 21 -12.90 -9.95 -8.76
CA TRP A 21 -13.73 -9.71 -9.94
C TRP A 21 -13.92 -10.99 -10.74
N LYS A 22 -14.92 -10.98 -11.64
CA LYS A 22 -15.20 -12.10 -12.52
C LYS A 22 -14.37 -11.99 -13.78
N VAL A 23 -13.71 -13.08 -14.15
CA VAL A 23 -12.97 -13.22 -15.42
C VAL A 23 -13.70 -14.26 -16.28
N ASN A 24 -13.77 -14.03 -17.59
CA ASN A 24 -14.42 -14.97 -18.51
C ASN A 24 -13.49 -16.16 -18.82
N ALA A 25 -14.06 -17.37 -18.90
CA ALA A 25 -13.27 -18.58 -19.19
C ALA A 25 -12.56 -18.54 -20.56
N THR A 26 -13.18 -17.89 -21.55
CA THR A 26 -12.58 -17.70 -22.88
C THR A 26 -11.31 -16.84 -22.82
N GLU A 27 -11.32 -15.81 -21.97
CA GLU A 27 -10.18 -14.91 -21.76
C GLU A 27 -9.00 -15.65 -21.11
N ILE A 28 -9.28 -16.49 -20.10
CA ILE A 28 -8.27 -17.36 -19.47
C ILE A 28 -7.65 -18.30 -20.51
N LYS A 29 -8.47 -18.89 -21.38
CA LYS A 29 -7.99 -19.78 -22.44
C LYS A 29 -7.12 -19.05 -23.46
N GLN A 30 -7.50 -17.84 -23.87
CA GLN A 30 -6.72 -16.99 -24.77
C GLN A 30 -5.38 -16.56 -24.14
N ASN A 31 -5.36 -16.34 -22.82
CA ASN A 31 -4.17 -16.00 -22.05
C ASN A 31 -3.29 -17.22 -21.72
N GLY A 32 -3.50 -18.37 -22.36
CA GLY A 32 -2.71 -19.58 -22.13
C GLY A 32 -2.85 -20.14 -20.71
N TYR A 33 -4.01 -19.98 -20.08
CA TYR A 33 -4.27 -20.36 -18.69
C TYR A 33 -3.42 -19.62 -17.64
N ASN A 34 -2.78 -18.51 -18.01
CA ASN A 34 -2.13 -17.63 -17.04
C ASN A 34 -3.18 -16.85 -16.22
N LEU A 35 -3.14 -17.02 -14.90
CA LEU A 35 -4.08 -16.40 -13.96
C LEU A 35 -3.54 -15.12 -13.30
N ASP A 36 -2.32 -14.70 -13.63
CA ASP A 36 -1.79 -13.39 -13.24
C ASP A 36 -2.43 -12.28 -14.09
N ILE A 37 -3.73 -12.06 -13.85
CA ILE A 37 -4.54 -11.07 -14.54
C ILE A 37 -4.54 -9.81 -13.71
N LYS A 38 -4.17 -8.68 -14.33
CA LYS A 38 -4.19 -7.38 -13.65
C LYS A 38 -5.61 -7.07 -13.16
N ASN A 39 -5.68 -6.62 -11.91
CA ASN A 39 -6.94 -6.22 -11.31
C ASN A 39 -7.46 -4.94 -12.00
N PRO A 40 -8.61 -4.98 -12.69
CA PRO A 40 -9.15 -3.82 -13.40
C PRO A 40 -9.60 -2.70 -12.45
N HIS A 41 -9.85 -3.01 -11.18
CA HIS A 41 -10.15 -2.03 -10.14
C HIS A 41 -8.91 -1.42 -9.51
N ASN A 42 -7.72 -1.97 -9.80
CA ASN A 42 -6.46 -1.38 -9.39
C ASN A 42 -5.79 -0.80 -10.65
N THR A 43 -6.08 0.47 -10.91
CA THR A 43 -5.50 1.22 -12.04
C THR A 43 -4.00 1.45 -11.92
N GLY A 44 -3.35 0.90 -10.89
CA GLY A 44 -1.91 0.90 -10.78
C GLY A 44 -1.37 2.32 -10.74
N THR A 45 -1.68 3.06 -9.67
CA THR A 45 -0.66 3.99 -9.19
C THR A 45 0.53 3.11 -8.82
N GLY A 46 1.52 3.06 -9.71
CA GLY A 46 2.81 2.46 -9.40
C GLY A 46 3.40 3.08 -8.13
N PRO A 47 4.65 2.75 -7.76
CA PRO A 47 5.27 3.29 -6.55
C PRO A 47 5.25 4.83 -6.45
N GLY A 48 5.01 5.54 -7.56
CA GLY A 48 5.01 6.98 -7.71
C GLY A 48 5.96 7.35 -8.85
N ASP A 49 6.12 8.64 -9.12
CA ASP A 49 7.23 9.12 -9.95
C ASP A 49 8.53 9.04 -9.12
N PRO A 50 9.53 8.24 -9.51
CA PRO A 50 10.76 8.07 -8.72
C PRO A 50 11.50 9.39 -8.44
N ASP A 51 11.49 10.32 -9.39
CA ASP A 51 12.17 11.61 -9.23
C ASP A 51 11.45 12.49 -8.19
N ALA A 52 10.12 12.49 -8.20
CA ALA A 52 9.31 13.16 -7.18
C ALA A 52 9.56 12.58 -5.78
N LEU A 53 9.60 11.24 -5.67
CA LEU A 53 9.85 10.57 -4.39
C LEU A 53 11.26 10.85 -3.85
N LEU A 54 12.26 10.92 -4.73
CA LEU A 54 13.64 11.22 -4.34
C LEU A 54 13.77 12.67 -3.84
N ALA A 55 13.11 13.62 -4.53
CA ALA A 55 13.06 15.02 -4.09
C ALA A 55 12.38 15.17 -2.72
N GLU A 56 11.29 14.44 -2.48
CA GLU A 56 10.61 14.41 -1.19
C GLU A 56 11.52 13.85 -0.09
N LEU A 57 12.22 12.75 -0.36
CA LEU A 57 13.15 12.14 0.58
C LEU A 57 14.29 13.09 0.97
N ASP A 58 14.87 13.80 0.01
CA ASP A 58 15.97 14.73 0.30
C ASP A 58 15.51 15.97 1.07
N SER A 59 14.27 16.42 0.85
CA SER A 59 13.63 17.45 1.68
C SER A 59 13.48 16.99 3.13
N ILE A 60 12.92 15.79 3.35
CA ILE A 60 12.74 15.21 4.69
C ILE A 60 14.08 15.02 5.42
N ARG A 61 15.11 14.56 4.70
CA ARG A 61 16.47 14.40 5.24
C ARG A 61 17.06 15.73 5.68
N THR A 62 16.86 16.78 4.90
CA THR A 62 17.36 18.13 5.22
C THR A 62 16.69 18.67 6.47
N ALA A 63 15.35 18.59 6.54
CA ALA A 63 14.60 19.00 7.73
C ALA A 63 15.04 18.22 8.99
N SER A 64 15.22 16.90 8.85
CA SER A 64 15.67 16.05 9.96
C SER A 64 17.06 16.44 10.48
N ARG A 65 18.00 16.79 9.59
CA ARG A 65 19.34 17.27 9.99
C ARG A 65 19.24 18.59 10.74
N GLN A 66 18.43 19.53 10.25
CA GLN A 66 18.23 20.82 10.92
C GLN A 66 17.67 20.65 12.33
N THR A 67 16.68 19.77 12.51
CA THR A 67 16.13 19.46 13.84
C THR A 67 17.18 18.83 14.76
N LEU A 68 17.98 17.90 14.25
CA LEU A 68 19.06 17.28 15.03
C LEU A 68 20.13 18.30 15.45
N ASP A 69 20.49 19.23 14.57
CA ASP A 69 21.48 20.26 14.87
C ASP A 69 20.95 21.26 15.91
N GLN A 70 19.66 21.62 15.84
CA GLN A 70 19.00 22.42 16.87
C GLN A 70 19.04 21.71 18.23
N LEU A 71 18.65 20.43 18.29
CA LEU A 71 18.68 19.66 19.53
C LEU A 71 20.10 19.56 20.12
N LYS A 72 21.11 19.31 19.28
CA LYS A 72 22.51 19.28 19.72
C LYS A 72 22.96 20.62 20.29
N SER A 73 22.58 21.73 19.65
CA SER A 73 22.90 23.07 20.12
C SER A 73 22.28 23.35 21.49
N GLU A 74 21.00 23.05 21.67
CA GLU A 74 20.31 23.22 22.96
C GLU A 74 20.94 22.35 24.05
N PHE A 75 21.26 21.09 23.75
CA PHE A 75 21.94 20.22 24.71
C PHE A 75 23.34 20.73 25.09
N ALA A 76 24.13 21.19 24.12
CA ALA A 76 25.45 21.76 24.39
C ALA A 76 25.35 23.01 25.29
N ALA A 77 24.37 23.89 25.02
CA ALA A 77 24.12 25.07 25.82
C ALA A 77 23.68 24.74 27.25
N ALA A 78 22.81 23.73 27.43
CA ALA A 78 22.36 23.27 28.74
C ALA A 78 23.52 22.67 29.57
N LEU A 79 24.37 21.85 28.93
CA LEU A 79 25.54 21.24 29.58
C LEU A 79 26.60 22.28 29.97
N ALA A 80 26.79 23.32 29.16
CA ALA A 80 27.70 24.42 29.49
C ALA A 80 27.23 25.22 30.72
N LYS A 81 25.91 25.36 30.91
CA LYS A 81 25.33 26.07 32.07
C LYS A 81 25.37 25.28 33.38
N GLN A 82 25.57 23.96 33.33
CA GLN A 82 25.68 23.11 34.53
C GLN A 82 27.08 23.08 35.15
N LYS A 83 28.09 23.63 34.47
CA LYS A 83 29.45 23.81 35.00
C LYS A 83 29.58 25.19 35.65
#